data_AF-A0A970U9T0-F1
#
_entry.id   AF-A0A970U9T0-F1
#
_cell.length_a   1.000
_cell.length_b   1.000
_cell.length_c   1.000
_cell.angle_alpha   90.00
_cell.angle_beta   90.00
_cell.angle_gamma   90.00
#
_symmetry.space_group_name_H-M   'P 1'
#
loop_
_entity.id
_entity.type
_entity.pdbx_description
1 polymer ?
#
loop_
_entity_poly.entity_id
_entity_poly.type
_entity_poly.pdbx_seq_one_letter_code
_entity_poly.pdbx_strand_id
1 'polypeptide(L)'
;MDDNICTNYASCRLVQAADFDLKADERNEYLRNYCRAGKDVWLTCTRYITKSQLNFCPDFVLPDTDATPDEIIARFDADETLL
;
A
#
# COMPACT_ATOMS: atom_id res chain seq x y z
N MET A 1 18.74 -9.68 4.35
CA MET A 1 17.86 -8.49 4.34
C MET A 1 17.27 -8.36 5.72
N ASP A 2 17.02 -7.15 6.20
CA ASP A 2 16.32 -6.95 7.47
C ASP A 2 14.85 -7.25 7.25
N ASP A 3 14.40 -8.42 7.71
CA ASP A 3 13.02 -8.88 7.50
C ASP A 3 12.01 -8.14 8.40
N ASN A 4 12.47 -7.24 9.28
CA ASN A 4 11.62 -6.47 10.19
C ASN A 4 10.90 -5.30 9.51
N ILE A 5 11.41 -4.82 8.37
CA ILE A 5 10.86 -3.68 7.63
C ILE A 5 10.48 -4.11 6.22
N CYS A 6 9.32 -3.67 5.75
CA CYS A 6 8.86 -3.88 4.38
C CYS A 6 9.91 -3.41 3.36
N THR A 7 10.19 -4.23 2.35
CA THR A 7 11.18 -3.91 1.31
C THR A 7 10.81 -2.69 0.47
N ASN A 8 9.52 -2.36 0.38
CA ASN A 8 9.02 -1.17 -0.32
C ASN A 8 8.97 0.08 0.56
N TYR A 9 9.47 0.05 1.81
CA TYR A 9 9.32 1.17 2.77
C TYR A 9 9.81 2.51 2.23
N ALA A 10 10.96 2.53 1.56
CA ALA A 10 11.59 3.74 1.03
C ALA A 10 10.89 4.29 -0.22
N SER A 11 10.07 3.51 -0.91
CA SER A 11 9.38 3.90 -2.16
C SER A 11 7.85 3.95 -2.03
N CYS A 12 7.29 3.47 -0.93
CA CYS A 12 5.84 3.43 -0.72
C CYS A 12 5.30 4.82 -0.40
N ARG A 13 4.31 5.29 -1.17
CA ARG A 13 3.67 6.59 -0.97
C ARG A 13 3.04 6.76 0.42
N LEU A 14 2.35 5.75 0.95
CA LEU A 14 1.83 5.78 2.33
C LEU A 14 2.91 6.16 3.37
N VAL A 15 4.16 5.75 3.13
CA VAL A 15 5.29 6.05 4.01
C VAL A 15 5.88 7.43 3.73
N GLN A 16 6.19 7.72 2.46
CA GLN A 16 7.04 8.86 2.09
C GLN A 16 6.26 10.12 1.69
N ALA A 17 5.03 9.97 1.20
CA ALA A 17 4.28 11.07 0.61
C ALA A 17 3.60 11.89 1.72
N ALA A 18 4.01 13.16 1.83
CA ALA A 18 3.45 14.10 2.80
C ALA A 18 2.00 14.48 2.48
N ASP A 19 1.61 14.37 1.21
CA ASP A 19 0.29 14.68 0.65
C ASP A 19 -0.66 13.48 0.62
N PHE A 20 -0.25 12.31 1.13
CA PHE A 20 -1.11 11.14 1.18
C PHE A 20 -2.31 11.40 2.09
N ASP A 21 -3.51 11.28 1.53
CA ASP A 21 -4.80 11.62 2.18
C ASP A 21 -5.16 10.59 3.27
N LEU A 22 -4.50 10.71 4.41
CA LEU A 22 -4.67 9.85 5.57
C LEU A 22 -4.27 10.58 6.84
N LYS A 23 -5.03 10.41 7.92
CA LYS A 23 -4.71 11.00 9.21
C LYS A 23 -3.39 10.45 9.77
N ALA A 24 -2.68 11.26 10.55
CA ALA A 24 -1.38 10.89 11.10
C ALA A 24 -1.45 9.63 11.98
N ASP A 25 -2.47 9.51 12.83
CA ASP A 25 -2.63 8.35 13.73
C ASP A 25 -2.90 7.07 12.95
N GLU A 26 -3.80 7.12 11.98
CA GLU A 26 -4.12 6.01 11.08
C GLU A 26 -2.90 5.59 10.24
N ARG A 27 -2.15 6.56 9.72
CA ARG A 27 -0.87 6.29 9.06
C ARG A 27 0.09 5.54 10.00
N ASN A 28 0.24 6.02 11.24
CA ASN A 28 1.13 5.40 12.22
C ASN A 28 0.70 3.97 12.58
N GLU A 29 -0.61 3.69 12.63
CA GLU A 29 -1.15 2.35 12.81
C GLU A 29 -0.74 1.43 11.66
N TYR A 30 -0.92 1.85 10.41
CA TYR A 30 -0.48 1.06 9.26
C TYR A 30 1.04 0.82 9.22
N LEU A 31 1.84 1.84 9.52
CA LEU A 31 3.30 1.70 9.56
C LEU A 31 3.74 0.68 10.61
N ARG A 32 3.07 0.65 11.76
CA ARG A 32 3.36 -0.27 12.86
C ARG A 32 2.88 -1.68 12.55
N ASN A 33 1.65 -1.81 12.07
CA ASN A 33 0.96 -3.09 11.92
C ASN A 33 1.30 -3.81 10.63
N TYR A 34 1.85 -3.12 9.63
CA TYR A 34 2.26 -3.74 8.36
C TYR A 34 3.73 -3.45 8.05
N CYS A 35 4.10 -2.18 7.92
CA CYS A 35 5.41 -1.83 7.37
C CYS A 35 6.60 -2.21 8.27
N ARG A 36 6.41 -2.28 9.59
CA ARG A 36 7.44 -2.58 10.60
C ARG A 36 7.11 -3.85 11.42
N ALA A 37 6.20 -4.68 10.92
CA ALA A 37 5.68 -5.85 11.63
C ALA A 37 6.33 -7.18 11.22
N GLY A 38 7.40 -7.13 10.43
CA GLY A 38 8.07 -8.32 9.93
C GLY A 38 7.52 -8.86 8.61
N LYS A 39 8.30 -9.75 7.98
CA LYS A 39 8.06 -10.31 6.65
C LYS A 39 6.69 -10.93 6.46
N ASP A 40 6.27 -11.78 7.38
CA ASP A 40 5.00 -12.48 7.25
C ASP A 40 3.80 -11.51 7.24
N VAL A 41 3.96 -10.32 7.82
CA VAL A 41 2.91 -9.32 7.90
C VAL A 41 2.93 -8.37 6.71
N TRP A 42 4.09 -7.88 6.25
CA TRP A 42 4.09 -7.05 5.05
C TRP A 42 3.80 -7.84 3.77
N LEU A 43 3.97 -9.17 3.78
CA LEU A 43 3.50 -10.04 2.68
C LEU A 43 1.97 -10.10 2.56
N THR A 44 1.22 -9.75 3.62
CA THR A 44 -0.25 -9.65 3.58
C THR A 44 -0.75 -8.23 3.31
N CYS A 45 0.14 -7.25 3.23
CA CYS A 45 -0.22 -5.87 2.91
C CYS A 45 -0.68 -5.75 1.45
N THR A 46 -1.92 -5.31 1.22
CA THR A 46 -2.48 -5.15 -0.13
C THR A 46 -1.60 -4.22 -0.97
N ARG A 47 -1.10 -3.10 -0.42
CA ARG A 47 -0.18 -2.19 -1.13
C ARG A 47 1.11 -2.87 -1.61
N TYR A 48 1.67 -3.78 -0.80
CA TYR A 48 2.86 -4.54 -1.19
C TYR A 48 2.53 -5.50 -2.35
N ILE A 49 1.44 -6.24 -2.22
CA ILE A 49 0.97 -7.21 -3.22
C ILE A 49 0.69 -6.51 -4.55
N THR A 50 -0.08 -5.42 -4.54
CA THR A 50 -0.39 -4.61 -5.72
C THR A 50 0.89 -4.11 -6.39
N LYS A 51 1.83 -3.52 -5.64
CA LYS A 51 3.09 -3.03 -6.20
C LYS A 51 3.92 -4.15 -6.81
N SER A 52 3.94 -5.34 -6.19
CA SER A 52 4.70 -6.49 -6.68
C SER A 52 4.11 -7.09 -7.97
N GLN A 53 2.79 -7.01 -8.16
CA GLN A 53 2.13 -7.61 -9.32
C GLN A 53 1.96 -6.63 -10.48
N LEU A 54 1.60 -5.38 -10.17
CA LEU A 54 1.26 -4.36 -11.18
C LEU A 54 2.39 -3.36 -11.41
N ASN A 55 3.48 -3.41 -10.64
CA ASN A 55 4.53 -2.37 -10.60
C ASN A 55 4.02 -0.96 -10.28
N PHE A 56 2.77 -0.83 -9.80
CA PHE A 56 2.08 0.40 -9.45
C PHE A 56 1.22 0.17 -8.20
N CYS A 57 0.88 1.24 -7.48
CA CYS A 57 0.02 1.18 -6.29
C CYS A 57 -0.72 2.52 -6.14
N PRO A 58 -2.03 2.57 -6.43
CA PRO A 58 -2.83 3.77 -6.24
C PRO A 58 -2.89 4.23 -4.78
N ASP A 59 -3.19 5.50 -4.55
CA ASP A 59 -3.30 6.05 -3.19
C ASP A 59 -4.58 5.61 -2.46
N PHE A 60 -5.63 5.21 -3.18
CA PHE A 60 -6.84 4.65 -2.56
C PHE A 60 -6.63 3.25 -1.94
N VAL A 61 -5.52 2.58 -2.24
CA VAL A 61 -5.21 1.25 -1.71
C VAL A 61 -4.53 1.42 -0.35
N LEU A 62 -5.12 0.92 0.72
CA LEU A 62 -4.52 0.84 2.05
C LEU A 62 -4.00 -0.59 2.33
N PRO A 63 -3.13 -0.80 3.35
CA PRO A 63 -2.57 -2.11 3.65
C PRO A 63 -3.58 -3.24 3.91
N ASP A 64 -4.77 -2.90 4.37
CA ASP A 64 -5.89 -3.78 4.70
C ASP A 64 -7.05 -3.71 3.70
N THR A 65 -6.84 -3.08 2.54
CA THR A 65 -7.87 -3.00 1.50
C THR A 65 -8.29 -4.40 1.05
N ASP A 66 -9.58 -4.67 1.19
CA ASP A 66 -10.25 -5.90 0.72
C ASP A 66 -10.54 -5.80 -0.78
N ALA A 67 -9.46 -5.86 -1.58
CA ALA A 67 -9.54 -5.90 -3.03
C ALA A 67 -8.32 -6.65 -3.60
N THR A 68 -8.57 -7.43 -4.64
CA THR A 68 -7.53 -8.08 -5.43
C THR A 68 -6.80 -7.08 -6.32
N PRO A 69 -5.57 -7.38 -6.78
CA PRO A 69 -4.88 -6.55 -7.77
C PRO A 69 -5.71 -6.29 -9.04
N ASP A 70 -6.49 -7.26 -9.50
CA ASP A 70 -7.35 -7.12 -10.69
C ASP A 70 -8.52 -6.15 -10.45
N GLU A 71 -9.12 -6.16 -9.26
CA GLU A 71 -10.16 -5.19 -8.89
C GLU A 71 -9.58 -3.78 -8.73
N ILE A 72 -8.35 -3.68 -8.21
CA ILE A 72 -7.65 -2.41 -8.06
C ILE A 72 -7.36 -1.77 -9.43
N ILE A 73 -6.85 -2.54 -10.39
CA ILE A 73 -6.60 -2.01 -11.74
C ILE A 73 -7.91 -1.66 -12.46
N ALA A 74 -8.94 -2.50 -12.37
CA ALA A 74 -10.25 -2.21 -12.95
C ALA A 74 -10.86 -0.92 -12.39
N ARG A 75 -10.73 -0.68 -11.07
CA ARG A 75 -11.18 0.57 -10.44
C ARG A 75 -10.36 1.77 -10.91
N PHE A 76 -9.04 1.63 -10.98
CA PHE A 76 -8.16 2.71 -11.42
C PHE A 76 -8.47 3.13 -12.87
N ASP A 77 -8.62 2.16 -13.77
CA ASP A 77 -8.97 2.42 -15.17
C ASP A 77 -10.37 3.05 -15.31
N ALA A 78 -11.34 2.61 -14.50
CA ALA A 78 -12.69 3.17 -14.51
C ALA A 78 -12.70 4.65 -14.06
N ASP A 79 -11.94 5.00 -13.02
CA ASP A 79 -11.81 6.39 -12.55
C ASP A 79 -11.12 7.29 -13.59
N GLU A 80 -10.14 6.78 -14.35
CA GLU A 80 -9.49 7.53 -15.43
C GLU A 80 -10.42 7.80 -16.63
N THR A 81 -11.44 6.96 -16.87
CA THR A 81 -12.43 7.21 -17.95
C THR A 81 -13.48 8.29 -17.61
N LEU A 82 -13.47 8.81 -16.38
CA LEU A 82 -14.38 9.87 -15.92
C LEU A 82 -13.75 11.27 -15.93
N LEU A 83 -12.49 11.40 -16.37
CA LEU A 83 -11.74 12.66 -16.49
C LEU A 83 -11.68 13.18 -17.94
#